data_AF-A0A9X7GAJ1-F1
#
_entry.id   AF-A0A9X7GAJ1-F1
#
_cell.length_a   1.000
_cell.length_b   1.000
_cell.length_c   1.000
_cell.angle_alpha   90.00
_cell.angle_beta   90.00
_cell.angle_gamma   90.00
#
_symmetry.space_group_name_H-M   'P 1'
#
loop_
_entity.id
_entity.type
_entity.pdbx_description
1 polymer ?
#
loop_
_entity_poly.entity_id
_entity_poly.type
_entity_poly.pdbx_seq_one_letter_code
_entity_poly.pdbx_strand_id
1 'polypeptide(L)' 'MLEVITAFFLLILHSIVYLFSSGETKQIAKKHIKEILNSPDGVIILIVAAALLIGGYIYIFMVSVYDYKLKLYSSI' A
#
# COMPACT_ATOMS: atom_id res chain seq x y z
N MET A 1 -16.61 -9.03 -2.55
CA MET A 1 -15.73 -9.24 -1.37
C MET A 1 -14.68 -10.30 -1.65
N LEU A 2 -15.04 -11.54 -2.00
CA LEU A 2 -14.07 -12.60 -2.33
C LEU A 2 -13.19 -12.24 -3.54
N GLU A 3 -13.76 -11.60 -4.56
CA GLU A 3 -13.04 -11.14 -5.77
C GLU A 3 -11.95 -10.11 -5.42
N VAL A 4 -12.30 -9.08 -4.64
CA VAL A 4 -11.33 -8.08 -4.13
C VAL A 4 -10.20 -8.73 -3.33
N ILE A 5 -10.53 -9.68 -2.45
CA ILE A 5 -9.52 -10.41 -1.66
C ILE A 5 -8.60 -11.22 -2.57
N THR A 6 -9.17 -11.92 -3.55
CA THR A 6 -8.40 -12.68 -4.55
C THR A 6 -7.49 -11.76 -5.38
N ALA A 7 -8.02 -10.63 -5.86
CA ALA A 7 -7.27 -9.64 -6.61
C ALA A 7 -6.11 -9.06 -5.79
N PHE A 8 -6.30 -8.86 -4.48
CA PHE A 8 -5.24 -8.42 -3.57
C PHE A 8 -4.11 -9.46 -3.43
N PHE A 9 -4.44 -10.74 -3.21
CA PHE A 9 -3.43 -11.80 -3.13
C PHE A 9 -2.69 -11.99 -4.46
N LEU A 10 -3.41 -11.91 -5.59
CA LEU A 10 -2.79 -11.95 -6.92
C LEU A 10 -1.88 -10.75 -7.16
N LEU A 11 -2.26 -9.56 -6.72
CA LEU A 11 -1.43 -8.36 -6.82
C LEU A 11 -0.11 -8.55 -6.05
N ILE A 12 -0.17 -9.11 -4.83
CA ILE A 12 1.03 -9.43 -4.05
C ILE A 12 1.89 -10.46 -4.77
N LEU A 13 1.30 -11.57 -5.23
CA LEU A 13 2.03 -12.64 -5.90
C LEU A 13 2.78 -12.13 -7.15
N HIS A 14 2.07 -11.43 -8.05
CA HIS A 14 2.69 -10.90 -9.25
C HIS A 14 3.72 -9.81 -8.93
N SER A 15 3.53 -9.04 -7.85
CA SER A 15 4.53 -8.06 -7.40
C SER A 15 5.82 -8.73 -6.93
N ILE A 16 5.73 -9.83 -6.18
CA ILE A 16 6.89 -10.64 -5.76
C ILE A 16 7.58 -11.21 -7.00
N VAL A 17 6.84 -11.84 -7.91
CA VAL A 17 7.41 -12.38 -9.15
C VAL A 17 8.08 -11.27 -9.96
N TYR A 18 7.47 -10.09 -10.09
CA TYR A 18 8.06 -8.95 -10.80
C TYR A 18 9.37 -8.46 -10.17
N LEU A 19 9.47 -8.47 -8.84
CA LEU A 19 10.66 -8.06 -8.08
C LEU A 19 11.83 -9.03 -8.26
N PHE A 20 11.56 -10.34 -8.23
CA PHE A 20 12.60 -11.38 -8.22
C PHE A 20 12.85 -12.04 -9.58
N SER A 21 12.00 -11.79 -10.57
CA SER A 21 12.15 -12.34 -11.93
C SER A 21 12.91 -11.40 -12.87
N SER A 22 13.43 -11.95 -13.96
CA SER A 22 14.00 -11.23 -15.10
C SER A 22 13.34 -11.65 -16.43
N GLY A 23 13.73 -11.00 -17.53
CA GLY A 23 13.32 -11.37 -18.88
C GLY A 23 11.81 -11.34 -19.11
N GLU A 24 11.30 -12.38 -19.77
CA GLU A 24 9.90 -12.54 -20.18
C GLU A 24 8.95 -12.62 -18.98
N THR A 25 9.30 -13.42 -17.97
CA THR A 25 8.49 -13.61 -16.76
C THR A 25 8.28 -12.31 -15.99
N LYS A 26 9.28 -11.40 -16.00
CA LYS A 26 9.12 -10.05 -15.42
C LYS A 26 8.10 -9.22 -16.19
N GLN A 27 8.08 -9.28 -17.53
CA GLN A 27 7.13 -8.53 -18.33
C GLN A 27 5.70 -9.05 -18.17
N ILE A 28 5.54 -10.37 -18.10
CA ILE A 28 4.25 -11.03 -17.82
C ILE A 28 3.71 -10.58 -16.46
N ALA A 29 4.54 -10.64 -15.41
CA ALA A 29 4.15 -10.18 -14.08
C ALA A 29 3.74 -8.70 -14.07
N LYS A 30 4.51 -7.83 -14.76
CA LYS A 30 4.17 -6.40 -14.90
C LYS A 30 2.81 -6.19 -15.57
N LYS A 31 2.51 -6.96 -16.62
CA LYS A 31 1.24 -6.89 -17.35
C LYS A 31 0.07 -7.26 -16.44
N HIS A 32 0.18 -8.36 -15.71
CA HIS A 32 -0.86 -8.79 -14.77
C HIS A 32 -1.08 -7.81 -13.62
N ILE A 33 0.00 -7.23 -13.07
CA ILE A 33 -0.12 -6.15 -12.08
C ILE A 33 -0.94 -4.99 -12.67
N LYS A 34 -0.63 -4.56 -13.89
CA LYS A 34 -1.35 -3.46 -14.56
C LYS A 34 -2.82 -3.79 -14.79
N GLU A 35 -3.13 -5.01 -15.22
CA GLU A 35 -4.50 -5.48 -15.42
C GLU A 35 -5.30 -5.46 -14.11
N ILE A 36 -4.70 -5.98 -13.03
CA ILE A 36 -5.33 -5.97 -11.71
C ILE A 36 -5.59 -4.54 -11.26
N LEU A 37 -4.60 -3.64 -11.32
CA LEU A 37 -4.74 -2.25 -10.86
C LEU A 37 -5.75 -1.42 -11.68
N ASN A 38 -5.95 -1.76 -12.96
CA ASN A 38 -6.92 -1.09 -13.82
C ASN A 38 -8.34 -1.67 -13.69
N SER A 39 -8.51 -2.77 -12.97
CA SER A 39 -9.83 -3.35 -12.70
C SER A 39 -10.57 -2.56 -11.62
N PRO A 40 -11.92 -2.62 -11.55
CA PRO A 40 -12.69 -2.00 -10.47
C PRO A 40 -12.23 -2.44 -9.08
N ASP A 41 -11.91 -3.72 -8.91
CA ASP A 41 -11.40 -4.27 -7.64
C ASP A 41 -10.01 -3.71 -7.30
N GLY A 42 -9.14 -3.57 -8.31
CA GLY A 42 -7.82 -2.94 -8.15
C GLY A 42 -7.90 -1.48 -7.72
N VAL A 43 -8.87 -0.73 -8.26
CA VAL A 43 -9.13 0.65 -7.86
C VAL A 43 -9.56 0.72 -6.38
N ILE A 44 -10.43 -0.20 -5.95
CA ILE A 44 -10.82 -0.31 -4.53
C ILE A 44 -9.59 -0.60 -3.66
N ILE A 45 -8.75 -1.56 -4.06
CA ILE A 45 -7.51 -1.89 -3.34
C ILE A 45 -6.59 -0.67 -3.23
N LEU A 46 -6.42 0.10 -4.32
CA LEU A 46 -5.61 1.31 -4.34
C LEU A 46 -6.14 2.40 -3.40
N ILE A 47 -7.45 2.64 -3.41
CA ILE A 47 -8.09 3.63 -2.53
C ILE A 47 -7.89 3.26 -1.06
N VAL A 48 -8.11 1.99 -0.71
CA VAL A 48 -7.92 1.50 0.66
C VAL A 48 -6.46 1.63 1.08
N ALA A 49 -5.51 1.23 0.22
CA ALA A 49 -4.09 1.37 0.49
C ALA A 49 -3.67 2.84 0.69
N ALA A 50 -4.15 3.75 -0.16
CA ALA A 50 -3.88 5.17 -0.04
C ALA A 50 -4.46 5.77 1.25
N ALA A 51 -5.69 5.41 1.60
CA ALA A 51 -6.32 5.85 2.84
C ALA A 51 -5.56 5.38 4.09
N LEU A 52 -5.08 4.13 4.09
CA LEU A 52 -4.25 3.60 5.18
C LEU A 52 -2.90 4.32 5.30
N LEU A 53 -2.24 4.60 4.17
CA LEU A 53 -0.97 5.34 4.17
C LEU A 53 -1.15 6.78 4.68
N ILE A 54 -2.16 7.49 4.19
CA ILE A 54 -2.45 8.86 4.61
C ILE A 54 -2.87 8.90 6.08
N GLY A 55 -3.80 8.03 6.49
CA GLY A 55 -4.28 7.95 7.87
C GLY A 55 -3.16 7.60 8.85
N GLY A 56 -2.34 6.61 8.51
CA GLY A 56 -1.17 6.22 9.32
C GLY A 56 -0.14 7.34 9.42
N TYR A 57 0.14 8.04 8.32
CA TYR A 57 1.06 9.18 8.33
C TYR A 57 0.55 10.32 9.23
N ILE A 58 -0.73 10.69 9.10
CA ILE A 58 -1.35 11.72 9.95
C ILE A 58 -1.27 11.32 11.42
N TYR A 59 -1.59 10.07 11.76
CA TYR A 59 -1.52 9.57 13.13
C TYR A 59 -0.11 9.69 13.71
N ILE A 60 0.91 9.20 13.00
CA ILE A 60 2.32 9.27 13.42
C ILE A 60 2.77 10.72 13.60
N PHE A 61 2.42 11.59 12.65
CA PHE A 61 2.73 13.01 12.72
C PHE A 61 2.11 13.66 13.96
N MET A 62 0.82 13.39 14.20
CA MET A 62 0.11 13.94 15.34
C MET A 62 0.76 13.48 16.65
N VAL A 63 0.99 12.17 16.83
CA VAL A 63 1.68 11.61 18.01
C VAL A 63 3.04 12.26 18.22
N SER A 64 3.82 12.46 17.16
CA SER A 64 5.13 13.11 17.24
C SER A 64 5.04 14.57 17.71
N VAL A 65 4.02 15.31 17.25
CA VAL A 65 3.77 16.69 17.68
C VAL A 65 3.35 16.73 19.16
N TYR A 66 2.50 15.80 19.62
CA TYR A 66 2.13 15.71 21.04
C TYR A 66 3.33 15.37 21.93
N ASP A 67 4.17 14.41 21.54
CA ASP A 67 5.38 14.05 22.28
C ASP A 67 6.33 15.26 22.43
N TYR A 68 6.52 16.01 21.34
CA TYR A 68 7.34 17.22 21.37
C TYR A 68 6.76 18.30 22.31
N LYS A 69 5.45 18.53 22.27
CA LYS A 69 4.77 19.49 23.15
C LYS A 69 4.87 19.08 24.62
N LEU A 70 4.75 17.79 24.92
CA LEU A 70 4.86 17.26 26.28
C LEU A 70 6.26 17.48 26.86
N LYS A 71 7.31 17.18 26.08
CA LYS A 71 8.70 17.43 26.48
C LYS A 71 8.97 18.90 26.78
N LEU A 72 8.47 19.81 25.94
CA LEU A 72 8.61 21.24 26.15
C LEU A 72 7.93 21.70 27.46
N TYR A 73 6.74 21.20 27.76
CA TYR A 73 6.00 21.54 28.98
C TYR A 73 6.64 21.00 30.26
N SER A 74 7.29 19.83 30.19
CA SER A 74 8.00 19.26 31.35
C SER A 74 9.36 19.93 31.65
N SER A 75 9.87 20.75 30.72
CA SER A 75 11.18 21.40 30.82
C SER A 75 11.10 22.85 31.33
N ILE A 76 9.89 23.36 31.59
CA ILE A 76 9.59 24.69 32.17
C ILE A 76 9.13 24.47 33.62
#